data_AF-A0A336KWZ1-F1
#
_entry.id   AF-A0A336KWZ1-F1
#
_cell.length_a   1.000
_cell.length_b   1.000
_cell.length_c   1.000
_cell.angle_alpha   90.00
_cell.angle_beta   90.00
_cell.angle_gamma   90.00
#
_symmetry.space_group_name_H-M   'P 1'
#
loop_
_entity.id
_entity.type
_entity.pdbx_description
1 polymer ?
#
loop_
_entity_poly.entity_id
_entity_poly.type
_entity_poly.pdbx_seq_one_letter_code
_entity_poly.pdbx_strand_id
1 'polypeptide(L)'
;MSQNCVFTGIIITLLVIQTHALKPKGATEIDIERTRYLQLQNDMWTLLNVDSNANINKHDVQEKLYTVYRDLAVSNWTDRYKETDFGFLQRFYEWNLVQKDLFAIQTLWDAFKSFLANQFTTSDFNELAGVDFTDTVFHDKQLTMNGSLDGIYRIMVKQGFYYKAALEAKNSICSTKQSPQQMMYQLYNVLSLTELKGYAMMQFSWMLLKTYGKGNFSKEAEIMKNQFNERTNKTQELLKRVMERADRSVWRCDPNHHVAGETYEEITRLLQGYIENEVDLNADGTCMENCAAYQYTESHGCFKGEKKFCSRQEKCNGKLL
;
A
#
# COMPACT_ATOMS: atom_id res chain seq x y z
N MET A 1 -68.43 -8.48 24.23
CA MET A 1 -67.30 -9.34 23.84
C MET A 1 -66.53 -8.63 22.75
N SER A 2 -65.52 -7.85 23.12
CA SER A 2 -64.54 -7.26 22.20
C SER A 2 -63.16 -7.62 22.73
N GLN A 3 -62.48 -8.55 22.06
CA GLN A 3 -61.14 -8.97 22.42
C GLN A 3 -60.14 -8.32 21.47
N ASN A 4 -59.35 -7.42 22.04
CA ASN A 4 -58.20 -6.76 21.44
C ASN A 4 -57.13 -7.81 21.10
N CYS A 5 -56.78 -7.93 19.82
CA CYS A 5 -55.50 -8.50 19.41
C CYS A 5 -54.48 -7.37 19.31
N VAL A 6 -53.63 -7.25 20.32
CA VAL A 6 -52.45 -6.38 20.28
C VAL A 6 -51.33 -7.19 19.62
N PHE A 7 -51.05 -6.89 18.35
CA PHE A 7 -49.83 -7.32 17.66
C PHE A 7 -48.66 -6.47 18.20
N THR A 8 -47.93 -6.97 19.19
CA THR A 8 -46.62 -6.42 19.56
C THR A 8 -45.59 -6.91 18.56
N GLY A 9 -45.52 -6.25 17.41
CA GLY A 9 -44.40 -6.33 16.49
C GLY A 9 -43.22 -5.54 17.07
N ILE A 10 -42.18 -6.24 17.54
CA ILE A 10 -40.90 -5.62 17.84
C ILE A 10 -40.26 -5.27 16.50
N ILE A 11 -40.50 -4.05 16.04
CA ILE A 11 -39.73 -3.44 14.95
C ILE A 11 -38.34 -3.17 15.53
N ILE A 12 -37.40 -4.08 15.31
CA ILE A 12 -35.97 -3.79 15.44
C ILE A 12 -35.64 -2.90 14.25
N THR A 13 -35.79 -1.59 14.43
CA THR A 13 -35.32 -0.61 13.48
C THR A 13 -33.83 -0.83 13.24
N LEU A 14 -33.48 -1.05 11.98
CA LEU A 14 -32.13 -0.97 11.44
C LEU A 14 -31.56 0.42 11.77
N LEU A 15 -30.88 0.52 12.90
CA LEU A 15 -29.76 1.45 13.00
C LEU A 15 -28.65 0.82 12.14
N VAL A 16 -28.65 1.15 10.85
CA VAL A 16 -27.39 1.25 10.11
C VAL A 16 -26.63 2.35 10.83
N ILE A 17 -25.87 1.96 11.85
CA ILE A 17 -24.94 2.86 12.50
C ILE A 17 -23.86 3.10 11.44
N GLN A 18 -24.06 4.11 10.59
CA GLN A 18 -22.94 4.85 10.00
C GLN A 18 -22.27 5.60 11.15
N THR A 19 -21.56 4.87 12.01
CA THR A 19 -20.58 5.48 12.90
C THR A 19 -19.54 6.07 12.00
N HIS A 20 -19.66 7.37 11.77
CA HIS A 20 -18.51 8.19 11.44
C HIS A 20 -17.64 8.16 12.70
N ALA A 21 -16.87 7.08 12.87
CA ALA A 21 -15.83 7.03 13.87
C ALA A 21 -14.94 8.23 13.57
N LEU A 22 -14.94 9.22 14.48
CA LEU A 22 -14.06 10.38 14.44
C LEU A 22 -12.66 9.87 14.11
N LYS A 23 -12.17 10.15 12.90
CA LYS A 23 -10.88 9.66 12.42
C LYS A 23 -9.82 10.12 13.43
N PRO A 24 -9.23 9.22 14.22
CA PRO A 24 -8.19 9.61 15.17
C PRO A 24 -7.08 10.30 14.39
N LYS A 25 -6.53 11.39 14.93
CA LYS A 25 -5.50 12.16 14.22
C LYS A 25 -4.31 11.24 13.92
N GLY A 26 -4.03 11.00 12.64
CA GLY A 26 -2.97 10.09 12.18
C GLY A 26 -3.44 8.66 11.86
N ALA A 27 -4.73 8.33 12.01
CA ALA A 27 -5.27 7.04 11.59
C ALA A 27 -5.26 6.89 10.06
N THR A 28 -4.78 5.74 9.60
CA THR A 28 -4.85 5.35 8.19
C THR A 28 -6.27 4.92 7.83
N GLU A 29 -6.57 4.78 6.53
CA GLU A 29 -7.86 4.25 6.10
C GLU A 29 -8.12 2.84 6.65
N ILE A 30 -7.08 2.00 6.69
CA ILE A 30 -7.23 0.63 7.19
C ILE A 30 -7.48 0.59 8.71
N ASP A 31 -7.00 1.57 9.46
CA ASP A 31 -7.28 1.66 10.90
C ASP A 31 -8.75 1.99 11.18
N ILE A 32 -9.39 2.77 10.29
CA ILE A 32 -10.82 3.06 10.36
C ILE A 32 -11.62 1.78 10.10
N GLU A 33 -11.28 1.05 9.04
CA GLU A 33 -11.93 -0.22 8.71
C GLU A 33 -11.75 -1.26 9.83
N ARG A 34 -10.56 -1.35 10.43
CA ARG A 34 -10.31 -2.18 11.60
C ARG A 34 -11.23 -1.81 12.76
N THR A 35 -11.34 -0.53 13.08
CA THR A 35 -12.19 -0.05 14.18
C THR A 35 -13.66 -0.38 13.94
N ARG A 36 -14.13 -0.16 12.70
CA ARG A 36 -15.48 -0.50 12.27
C ARG A 36 -15.74 -2.00 12.40
N TYR A 37 -14.80 -2.84 11.96
CA TYR A 37 -14.92 -4.29 12.09
C TYR A 37 -14.94 -4.74 13.56
N LEU A 38 -14.09 -4.17 14.42
CA LEU A 38 -14.08 -4.54 15.85
C LEU A 38 -15.40 -4.18 16.56
N GLN A 39 -16.05 -3.08 16.16
CA GLN A 39 -17.40 -2.74 16.65
C GLN A 39 -18.42 -3.77 16.19
N LEU A 40 -18.48 -4.03 14.88
CA LEU A 40 -19.34 -5.05 14.27
C LEU A 40 -19.19 -6.43 14.94
N GLN A 41 -17.94 -6.83 15.18
CA GLN A 41 -17.61 -8.09 15.85
C GLN A 41 -18.19 -8.13 17.27
N ASN A 42 -18.03 -7.06 18.05
CA ASN A 42 -18.58 -7.00 19.41
C ASN A 42 -20.11 -7.12 19.40
N ASP A 43 -20.77 -6.42 18.49
CA ASP A 43 -22.24 -6.46 18.35
C ASP A 43 -22.74 -7.86 17.95
N MET A 44 -21.99 -8.59 17.12
CA MET A 44 -22.33 -9.96 16.78
C MET A 44 -22.09 -10.94 17.95
N TRP A 45 -21.00 -10.79 18.69
CA TRP A 45 -20.76 -11.61 19.88
C TRP A 45 -21.77 -11.33 21.01
N THR A 46 -22.22 -10.09 21.19
CA THR A 46 -23.27 -9.78 22.18
C THR A 46 -24.58 -10.45 21.78
N LEU A 47 -24.97 -10.39 20.50
CA LEU A 47 -26.14 -11.10 19.97
C LEU A 47 -26.06 -12.62 20.22
N LEU A 48 -24.90 -13.23 19.97
CA LEU A 48 -24.68 -14.67 20.16
C LEU A 48 -24.59 -15.11 21.63
N ASN A 49 -24.35 -14.16 22.55
CA ASN A 49 -24.26 -14.41 23.98
C ASN A 49 -25.58 -14.09 24.71
N VAL A 50 -26.60 -13.55 24.02
CA VAL A 50 -27.93 -13.40 24.62
C VAL A 50 -28.48 -14.79 24.96
N ASP A 51 -28.75 -15.00 26.24
CA ASP A 51 -29.10 -16.29 26.84
C ASP A 51 -30.21 -17.04 26.09
N SER A 52 -30.10 -18.37 26.09
CA SER A 52 -31.07 -19.36 25.60
C SER A 52 -32.49 -19.25 26.19
N ASN A 53 -32.73 -18.36 27.15
CA ASN A 53 -34.05 -18.01 27.68
C ASN A 53 -34.79 -16.96 26.82
N ALA A 54 -34.07 -16.24 25.97
CA ALA A 54 -34.70 -15.46 24.91
C ALA A 54 -35.05 -16.42 23.77
N ASN A 55 -36.31 -16.41 23.35
CA ASN A 55 -36.88 -17.24 22.28
C ASN A 55 -36.33 -16.83 20.90
N ILE A 56 -35.01 -16.67 20.77
CA ILE A 56 -34.34 -16.21 19.56
C ILE A 56 -34.20 -17.42 18.64
N ASN A 57 -34.83 -17.33 17.48
CA ASN A 57 -34.75 -18.36 16.46
C ASN A 57 -33.31 -18.48 15.95
N LYS A 58 -32.75 -19.69 16.02
CA LYS A 58 -31.40 -20.05 15.53
C LYS A 58 -31.21 -19.62 14.07
N HIS A 59 -32.26 -19.75 13.27
CA HIS A 59 -32.26 -19.36 11.86
C HIS A 59 -32.01 -17.86 11.69
N ASP A 60 -32.71 -17.01 12.45
CA ASP A 60 -32.59 -15.55 12.35
C ASP A 60 -31.19 -15.07 12.72
N VAL A 61 -30.56 -15.72 13.71
CA VAL A 61 -29.18 -15.42 14.12
C VAL A 61 -28.18 -15.78 13.02
N GLN A 62 -28.37 -16.94 12.38
CA GLN A 62 -27.54 -17.39 11.26
C GLN A 62 -27.69 -16.46 10.06
N GLU A 63 -28.93 -16.14 9.68
CA GLU A 63 -29.22 -15.22 8.59
C GLU A 63 -28.57 -13.85 8.81
N LYS A 64 -28.65 -13.33 10.04
CA LYS A 64 -28.01 -12.07 10.41
C LYS A 64 -26.48 -12.17 10.34
N LEU A 65 -25.88 -13.25 10.85
CA LEU A 65 -24.44 -13.49 10.77
C LEU A 65 -23.96 -13.52 9.31
N TYR A 66 -24.61 -14.31 8.46
CA TYR A 66 -24.27 -14.40 7.04
C TYR A 66 -24.43 -13.07 6.32
N THR A 67 -25.52 -12.34 6.58
CA THR A 67 -25.79 -11.05 5.94
C THR A 67 -24.73 -10.02 6.30
N VAL A 68 -24.42 -9.90 7.59
CA VAL A 68 -23.40 -8.97 8.09
C VAL A 68 -22.03 -9.24 7.46
N TYR A 69 -21.61 -10.51 7.41
CA TYR A 69 -20.30 -10.85 6.84
C TYR A 69 -20.28 -10.79 5.31
N ARG A 70 -21.40 -11.05 4.63
CA ARG A 70 -21.52 -10.82 3.18
C ARG A 70 -21.35 -9.34 2.85
N ASP A 71 -22.06 -8.48 3.56
CA ASP A 71 -21.99 -7.03 3.32
C ASP A 71 -20.59 -6.49 3.66
N LEU A 72 -19.94 -7.03 4.70
CA LEU A 72 -18.53 -6.76 5.01
C LEU A 72 -17.61 -7.21 3.87
N ALA A 73 -17.79 -8.42 3.36
CA ALA A 73 -16.92 -9.00 2.34
C ALA A 73 -17.06 -8.34 0.95
N VAL A 74 -18.22 -7.76 0.68
CA VAL A 74 -18.52 -6.96 -0.53
C VAL A 74 -18.14 -5.48 -0.35
N SER A 75 -17.94 -5.01 0.88
CA SER A 75 -17.47 -3.64 1.15
C SER A 75 -16.08 -3.37 0.56
N ASN A 76 -15.59 -2.13 0.65
CA ASN A 76 -14.35 -1.59 0.06
C ASN A 76 -13.03 -2.27 0.52
N TRP A 77 -13.06 -3.50 1.00
CA TRP A 77 -11.89 -4.38 1.16
C TRP A 77 -11.42 -4.94 -0.19
N THR A 78 -11.70 -4.22 -1.28
CA THR A 78 -11.30 -4.54 -2.64
C THR A 78 -9.79 -4.42 -2.78
N ASP A 79 -9.22 -5.38 -3.52
CA ASP A 79 -7.80 -5.66 -3.56
C ASP A 79 -6.97 -4.46 -4.04
N ARG A 80 -6.16 -3.94 -3.12
CA ARG A 80 -5.04 -3.04 -3.42
C ARG A 80 -3.71 -3.79 -3.54
N TYR A 81 -3.75 -5.12 -3.57
CA TYR A 81 -2.55 -5.93 -3.74
C TYR A 81 -2.42 -6.34 -5.21
N LYS A 82 -1.57 -5.64 -5.96
CA LYS A 82 -1.00 -6.23 -7.17
C LYS A 82 0.38 -6.75 -6.80
N GLU A 83 0.69 -7.98 -7.17
CA GLU A 83 2.01 -8.60 -6.99
C GLU A 83 3.16 -7.69 -7.49
N THR A 84 2.87 -6.88 -8.50
CA THR A 84 3.81 -5.89 -9.06
C THR A 84 4.16 -4.75 -8.12
N ASP A 85 3.30 -4.42 -7.14
CA ASP A 85 3.44 -3.23 -6.30
C ASP A 85 4.66 -3.30 -5.37
N PHE A 86 5.15 -4.52 -5.10
CA PHE A 86 6.33 -4.77 -4.26
C PHE A 86 7.40 -5.57 -4.99
N GLY A 87 7.49 -5.42 -6.32
CA GLY A 87 8.54 -6.06 -7.13
C GLY A 87 9.96 -5.81 -6.60
N PHE A 88 10.21 -4.64 -6.01
CA PHE A 88 11.49 -4.29 -5.40
C PHE A 88 11.88 -5.15 -4.19
N LEU A 89 10.92 -5.85 -3.57
CA LEU A 89 11.17 -6.74 -2.44
C LEU A 89 11.41 -8.20 -2.85
N GLN A 90 11.15 -8.58 -4.11
CA GLN A 90 11.20 -9.97 -4.57
C GLN A 90 12.56 -10.66 -4.38
N ARG A 91 13.64 -9.88 -4.36
CA ARG A 91 14.99 -10.42 -4.12
C ARG A 91 15.20 -10.93 -2.69
N PHE A 92 14.34 -10.57 -1.74
CA PHE A 92 14.47 -11.00 -0.35
C PHE A 92 13.71 -12.29 -0.10
N TYR A 93 14.40 -13.31 0.40
CA TYR A 93 13.77 -14.59 0.76
C TYR A 93 12.64 -14.40 1.78
N GLU A 94 12.84 -13.52 2.76
CA GLU A 94 11.83 -13.22 3.78
C GLU A 94 10.53 -12.65 3.17
N TRP A 95 10.65 -11.81 2.13
CA TRP A 95 9.49 -11.29 1.42
C TRP A 95 8.74 -12.39 0.69
N ASN A 96 9.45 -13.31 0.02
CA ASN A 96 8.80 -14.42 -0.68
C ASN A 96 7.98 -15.32 0.27
N LEU A 97 8.44 -15.50 1.51
CA LEU A 97 7.66 -16.19 2.55
C LEU A 97 6.40 -15.41 2.95
N VAL A 98 6.54 -14.12 3.22
CA VAL A 98 5.39 -13.25 3.54
C VAL A 98 4.39 -13.23 2.39
N GLN A 99 4.88 -13.11 1.16
CA GLN A 99 4.08 -13.08 -0.05
C GLN A 99 3.28 -14.38 -0.23
N LYS A 100 3.88 -15.54 0.05
CA LYS A 100 3.16 -16.82 0.08
C LYS A 100 1.99 -16.79 1.08
N ASP A 101 2.22 -16.30 2.29
CA ASP A 101 1.17 -16.21 3.33
C ASP A 101 0.08 -15.19 2.93
N LEU A 102 0.46 -14.07 2.33
CA LEU A 102 -0.48 -13.07 1.80
C LEU A 102 -1.41 -13.66 0.75
N PHE A 103 -0.85 -14.41 -0.21
CA PHE A 103 -1.63 -15.06 -1.26
C PHE A 103 -2.57 -16.12 -0.70
N ALA A 104 -2.10 -16.96 0.22
CA ALA A 104 -2.95 -17.98 0.82
C ALA A 104 -4.17 -17.37 1.53
N ILE A 105 -3.97 -16.30 2.29
CA ILE A 105 -5.07 -15.60 2.97
C ILE A 105 -6.02 -14.94 1.96
N GLN A 106 -5.48 -14.34 0.89
CA GLN A 106 -6.30 -13.75 -0.16
C GLN A 106 -7.14 -14.80 -0.88
N THR A 107 -6.55 -15.93 -1.27
CA THR A 107 -7.27 -17.03 -1.92
C THR A 107 -8.39 -17.56 -1.03
N LEU A 108 -8.12 -17.73 0.27
CA LEU A 108 -9.17 -18.17 1.20
C LEU A 108 -10.25 -17.10 1.39
N TRP A 109 -9.89 -15.82 1.38
CA TRP A 109 -10.86 -14.71 1.42
C TRP A 109 -11.76 -14.69 0.18
N ASP A 110 -11.21 -14.96 -1.00
CA ASP A 110 -11.99 -15.09 -2.24
C ASP A 110 -12.95 -16.28 -2.18
N ALA A 111 -12.48 -17.43 -1.68
CA ALA A 111 -13.34 -18.59 -1.41
C ALA A 111 -14.41 -18.28 -0.36
N PHE A 112 -14.08 -17.50 0.68
CA PHE A 112 -15.04 -17.06 1.70
C PHE A 112 -16.15 -16.19 1.12
N LYS A 113 -15.83 -15.24 0.22
CA LYS A 113 -16.84 -14.45 -0.50
C LYS A 113 -17.79 -15.34 -1.30
N SER A 114 -17.26 -16.31 -2.05
CA SER A 114 -18.06 -17.26 -2.82
C SER A 114 -18.93 -18.13 -1.90
N PHE A 115 -18.36 -18.61 -0.78
CA PHE A 115 -19.09 -19.35 0.23
C PHE A 115 -20.28 -18.55 0.78
N LEU A 116 -20.05 -17.31 1.22
CA LEU A 116 -21.12 -16.44 1.74
C LEU A 116 -22.21 -16.19 0.71
N ALA A 117 -21.85 -15.98 -0.56
CA ALA A 117 -22.83 -15.77 -1.63
C ALA A 117 -23.71 -17.02 -1.85
N ASN A 118 -23.11 -18.21 -1.83
CA ASN A 118 -23.82 -19.47 -2.08
C ASN A 118 -24.84 -19.80 -0.98
N GLN A 119 -24.60 -19.38 0.27
CA GLN A 119 -25.52 -19.65 1.39
C GLN A 119 -26.89 -18.99 1.24
N PHE A 120 -27.03 -17.97 0.38
CA PHE A 120 -28.31 -17.31 0.08
C PHE A 120 -29.05 -17.91 -1.13
N THR A 121 -28.47 -18.92 -1.79
CA THR A 121 -29.08 -19.56 -2.98
C THR A 121 -29.96 -20.74 -2.62
N THR A 122 -29.80 -21.32 -1.43
CA THR A 122 -30.58 -22.44 -0.91
C THR A 122 -31.67 -21.94 0.04
N SER A 123 -32.76 -22.70 0.19
CA SER A 123 -33.84 -22.37 1.13
C SER A 123 -33.39 -22.41 2.60
N ASP A 124 -32.39 -23.23 2.90
CA ASP A 124 -31.80 -23.41 4.23
C ASP A 124 -30.28 -23.24 4.16
N PHE A 125 -29.68 -22.81 5.27
CA PHE A 125 -28.21 -22.73 5.40
C PHE A 125 -27.58 -24.12 5.43
N ASN A 126 -26.56 -24.33 4.62
CA ASN A 126 -25.86 -25.62 4.55
C ASN A 126 -24.83 -25.71 5.69
N GLU A 127 -25.23 -26.36 6.80
CA GLU A 127 -24.37 -26.57 7.97
C GLU A 127 -23.07 -27.33 7.63
N LEU A 128 -23.14 -28.35 6.77
CA LEU A 128 -21.96 -29.14 6.38
C LEU A 128 -20.93 -28.24 5.68
N ALA A 129 -21.37 -27.46 4.69
CA ALA A 129 -20.49 -26.51 4.01
C ALA A 129 -19.92 -25.45 4.97
N GLY A 130 -20.69 -25.02 5.97
CA GLY A 130 -20.22 -24.11 7.01
C GLY A 130 -19.13 -24.72 7.88
N VAL A 131 -19.29 -25.98 8.30
CA VAL A 131 -18.29 -26.72 9.08
C VAL A 131 -17.04 -27.01 8.25
N ASP A 132 -17.18 -27.38 6.98
CA ASP A 132 -16.03 -27.62 6.09
C ASP A 132 -15.21 -26.34 5.87
N PHE A 133 -15.90 -25.19 5.75
CA PHE A 133 -15.22 -23.90 5.68
C PHE A 133 -14.46 -23.58 6.97
N THR A 134 -15.06 -23.80 8.15
CA THR A 134 -14.38 -23.52 9.42
C THR A 134 -13.19 -24.45 9.65
N ASP A 135 -13.29 -25.72 9.24
CA ASP A 135 -12.18 -26.66 9.30
C ASP A 135 -11.02 -26.20 8.41
N THR A 136 -11.32 -25.69 7.21
CA THR A 136 -10.31 -25.10 6.33
C THR A 136 -9.60 -23.90 6.98
N VAL A 137 -10.34 -23.00 7.64
CA VAL A 137 -9.77 -21.82 8.31
C VAL A 137 -8.80 -22.22 9.45
N PHE A 138 -9.15 -23.24 10.24
CA PHE A 138 -8.39 -23.59 11.45
C PHE A 138 -7.36 -24.70 11.24
N HIS A 139 -7.62 -25.66 10.36
CA HIS A 139 -6.89 -26.93 10.26
C HIS A 139 -6.36 -27.24 8.85
N ASP A 140 -6.26 -26.24 7.97
CA ASP A 140 -5.57 -26.44 6.70
C ASP A 140 -4.17 -27.05 6.95
N LYS A 141 -3.93 -28.20 6.29
CA LYS A 141 -2.75 -29.04 6.53
C LYS A 141 -1.45 -28.38 6.09
N GLN A 142 -1.51 -27.38 5.20
CA GLN A 142 -0.35 -26.71 4.66
C GLN A 142 -0.11 -25.36 5.35
N LEU A 143 -1.17 -24.59 5.60
CA LEU A 143 -1.10 -23.22 6.14
C LEU A 143 -2.32 -22.89 7.00
N THR A 144 -2.19 -23.00 8.32
CA THR A 144 -3.26 -22.54 9.22
C THR A 144 -3.33 -21.02 9.23
N MET A 145 -4.53 -20.44 9.30
CA MET A 145 -4.72 -18.98 9.29
C MET A 145 -3.90 -18.29 10.38
N ASN A 146 -3.94 -18.81 11.62
CA ASN A 146 -3.15 -18.26 12.72
C ASN A 146 -1.64 -18.38 12.48
N GLY A 147 -1.19 -19.50 11.89
CA GLY A 147 0.20 -19.71 11.53
C GLY A 147 0.70 -18.70 10.50
N SER A 148 -0.09 -18.44 9.45
CA SER A 148 0.20 -17.43 8.43
C SER A 148 0.26 -16.02 9.02
N LEU A 149 -0.70 -15.65 9.89
CA LEU A 149 -0.72 -14.34 10.55
C LEU A 149 0.48 -14.15 11.49
N ASP A 150 0.85 -15.16 12.29
CA ASP A 150 2.06 -15.10 13.12
C ASP A 150 3.34 -15.08 12.28
N GLY A 151 3.37 -15.82 11.16
CA GLY A 151 4.46 -15.84 10.19
C GLY A 151 4.76 -14.45 9.63
N ILE A 152 3.71 -13.79 9.12
CA ILE A 152 3.78 -12.40 8.62
C ILE A 152 4.29 -11.47 9.72
N TYR A 153 3.68 -11.51 10.91
CA TYR A 153 4.06 -10.65 12.02
C TYR A 153 5.51 -10.88 12.50
N ARG A 154 5.93 -12.14 12.59
CA ARG A 154 7.29 -12.52 12.98
C ARG A 154 8.31 -11.97 11.99
N ILE A 155 8.10 -12.13 10.70
CA ILE A 155 9.04 -11.66 9.67
C ILE A 155 9.04 -10.13 9.61
N MET A 156 7.86 -9.53 9.45
CA MET A 156 7.74 -8.09 9.24
C MET A 156 8.18 -7.28 10.46
N VAL A 157 7.74 -7.70 11.66
CA VAL A 157 7.91 -6.93 12.89
C VAL A 157 9.04 -7.48 13.76
N LYS A 158 8.96 -8.76 14.20
CA LYS A 158 9.94 -9.30 15.17
C LYS A 158 11.36 -9.40 14.58
N GLN A 159 11.47 -9.77 13.31
CA GLN A 159 12.75 -9.86 12.59
C GLN A 159 13.14 -8.53 11.92
N GLY A 160 12.29 -7.50 12.01
CA GLY A 160 12.59 -6.16 11.55
C GLY A 160 12.63 -5.98 10.03
N PHE A 161 11.90 -6.82 9.26
CA PHE A 161 11.92 -6.72 7.79
C PHE A 161 11.39 -5.37 7.28
N TYR A 162 10.50 -4.67 8.01
CA TYR A 162 10.12 -3.30 7.68
C TYR A 162 11.32 -2.34 7.51
N TYR A 163 12.38 -2.48 8.32
CA TYR A 163 13.57 -1.66 8.15
C TYR A 163 14.33 -2.01 6.86
N LYS A 164 14.44 -3.31 6.53
CA LYS A 164 15.07 -3.76 5.28
C LYS A 164 14.28 -3.26 4.06
N ALA A 165 12.95 -3.36 4.11
CA ALA A 165 12.07 -2.87 3.07
C ALA A 165 12.19 -1.36 2.85
N ALA A 166 12.28 -0.57 3.93
CA ALA A 166 12.46 0.87 3.85
C ALA A 166 13.81 1.27 3.23
N LEU A 167 14.88 0.53 3.55
CA LEU A 167 16.19 0.75 2.93
C LEU A 167 16.15 0.45 1.43
N GLU A 168 15.48 -0.62 1.01
CA GLU A 168 15.40 -0.95 -0.40
C GLU A 168 14.45 -0.03 -1.20
N ALA A 169 13.40 0.47 -0.56
CA ALA A 169 12.51 1.44 -1.15
C ALA A 169 13.26 2.70 -1.63
N LYS A 170 14.33 3.11 -0.94
CA LYS A 170 15.21 4.23 -1.37
C LYS A 170 15.87 3.98 -2.72
N ASN A 171 16.27 2.75 -3.00
CA ASN A 171 16.92 2.38 -4.27
C ASN A 171 15.89 2.15 -5.39
N SER A 172 14.59 2.12 -5.04
CA SER A 172 13.52 1.68 -5.93
C SER A 172 12.62 2.83 -6.40
N ILE A 173 13.02 4.08 -6.15
CA ILE A 173 12.23 5.26 -6.53
C ILE A 173 12.02 5.32 -8.05
N CYS A 174 13.01 4.93 -8.84
CA CYS A 174 12.90 4.96 -10.31
C CYS A 174 11.92 3.94 -10.87
N SER A 175 11.91 2.73 -10.32
CA SER A 175 11.01 1.66 -10.78
C SER A 175 9.57 1.86 -10.31
N THR A 176 9.39 2.38 -9.10
CA THR A 176 8.06 2.54 -8.47
C THR A 176 7.44 3.94 -8.65
N LYS A 177 8.26 4.96 -8.90
CA LYS A 177 7.87 6.39 -8.97
C LYS A 177 7.20 6.91 -7.69
N GLN A 178 7.55 6.34 -6.54
CA GLN A 178 7.01 6.69 -5.24
C GLN A 178 8.14 7.03 -4.27
N SER A 179 7.83 7.79 -3.21
CA SER A 179 8.80 8.00 -2.14
C SER A 179 8.91 6.75 -1.26
N PRO A 180 10.05 6.50 -0.60
CA PRO A 180 10.20 5.40 0.35
C PRO A 180 9.12 5.41 1.44
N GLN A 181 8.75 6.59 1.94
CA GLN A 181 7.66 6.73 2.91
C GLN A 181 6.31 6.28 2.33
N GLN A 182 6.00 6.62 1.07
CA GLN A 182 4.77 6.15 0.40
C GLN A 182 4.76 4.64 0.21
N MET A 183 5.88 4.04 -0.20
CA MET A 183 5.99 2.59 -0.34
C MET A 183 5.76 1.87 1.00
N MET A 184 6.31 2.39 2.10
CA MET A 184 6.09 1.81 3.44
C MET A 184 4.65 1.95 3.92
N TYR A 185 4.00 3.08 3.60
CA TYR A 185 2.58 3.26 3.88
C TYR A 185 1.70 2.26 3.11
N GLN A 186 1.99 2.02 1.82
CA GLN A 186 1.28 1.03 1.00
C GLN A 186 1.50 -0.38 1.52
N LEU A 187 2.74 -0.73 1.86
CA LEU A 187 3.09 -2.02 2.45
C LEU A 187 2.31 -2.29 3.73
N TYR A 188 2.22 -1.30 4.62
CA TYR A 188 1.42 -1.40 5.84
C TYR A 188 -0.08 -1.63 5.55
N ASN A 189 -0.65 -0.91 4.59
CA ASN A 189 -2.08 -1.04 4.27
C ASN A 189 -2.41 -2.44 3.75
N VAL A 190 -1.55 -3.00 2.89
CA VAL A 190 -1.71 -4.37 2.38
C VAL A 190 -1.62 -5.37 3.51
N LEU A 191 -0.56 -5.32 4.32
CA LEU A 191 -0.35 -6.26 5.42
C LEU A 191 -1.48 -6.19 6.46
N SER A 192 -1.90 -4.97 6.81
CA SER A 192 -2.98 -4.75 7.78
C SER A 192 -4.34 -5.21 7.27
N LEU A 193 -4.62 -5.02 5.97
CA LEU A 193 -5.85 -5.50 5.36
C LEU A 193 -5.86 -7.03 5.30
N THR A 194 -4.74 -7.66 4.95
CA THR A 194 -4.64 -9.12 4.96
C THR A 194 -4.79 -9.68 6.37
N GLU A 195 -4.18 -9.05 7.38
CA GLU A 195 -4.37 -9.45 8.78
C GLU A 195 -5.84 -9.32 9.20
N LEU A 196 -6.51 -8.24 8.80
CA LEU A 196 -7.93 -8.02 9.09
C LEU A 196 -8.83 -9.06 8.40
N LYS A 197 -8.57 -9.41 7.13
CA LYS A 197 -9.28 -10.48 6.40
C LYS A 197 -9.13 -11.82 7.11
N GLY A 198 -7.90 -12.20 7.45
CA GLY A 198 -7.61 -13.45 8.16
C GLY A 198 -8.30 -13.52 9.52
N TYR A 199 -8.17 -12.46 10.32
CA TYR A 199 -8.82 -12.34 11.61
C TYR A 199 -10.35 -12.40 11.50
N ALA A 200 -10.94 -11.73 10.51
CA ALA A 200 -12.38 -11.73 10.30
C ALA A 200 -12.94 -13.11 9.96
N MET A 201 -12.24 -13.87 9.11
CA MET A 201 -12.61 -15.26 8.80
C MET A 201 -12.57 -16.14 10.05
N MET A 202 -11.54 -15.99 10.92
CA MET A 202 -11.47 -16.77 12.17
C MET A 202 -12.62 -16.45 13.12
N GLN A 203 -12.94 -15.17 13.31
CA GLN A 203 -14.06 -14.74 14.15
C GLN A 203 -15.39 -15.25 13.61
N PHE A 204 -15.61 -15.13 12.28
CA PHE A 204 -16.78 -15.70 11.62
C PHE A 204 -16.89 -17.21 11.88
N SER A 205 -15.80 -17.96 11.70
CA SER A 205 -15.80 -19.41 11.88
C SER A 205 -16.18 -19.83 13.31
N TRP A 206 -15.67 -19.15 14.34
CA TRP A 206 -16.10 -19.43 15.72
C TRP A 206 -17.54 -19.05 16.00
N MET A 207 -17.99 -17.88 15.52
CA MET A 207 -19.39 -17.47 15.62
C MET A 207 -20.30 -18.50 14.96
N LEU A 208 -19.94 -18.97 13.77
CA LEU A 208 -20.71 -19.93 13.00
C LEU A 208 -20.80 -21.29 13.71
N LEU A 209 -19.67 -21.84 14.18
CA LEU A 209 -19.64 -23.09 14.95
C LEU A 209 -20.50 -23.01 16.22
N LYS A 210 -20.50 -21.84 16.88
CA LYS A 210 -21.39 -21.58 18.02
C LYS A 210 -22.85 -21.63 17.61
N THR A 211 -23.23 -21.00 16.49
CA THR A 211 -24.62 -21.10 16.00
C THR A 211 -25.01 -22.55 15.72
N TYR A 212 -24.09 -23.41 15.26
CA TYR A 212 -24.36 -24.83 15.05
C TYR A 212 -24.40 -25.67 16.32
N GLY A 213 -24.09 -25.11 17.50
CA GLY A 213 -24.07 -25.85 18.76
C GLY A 213 -22.84 -26.74 18.93
N LYS A 214 -21.76 -26.50 18.16
CA LYS A 214 -20.52 -27.29 18.19
C LYS A 214 -19.55 -26.89 19.31
N GLY A 215 -19.88 -25.85 20.09
CA GLY A 215 -19.06 -25.31 21.18
C GLY A 215 -19.33 -23.83 21.44
N ASN A 216 -18.79 -23.28 22.53
CA ASN A 216 -19.01 -21.88 22.89
C ASN A 216 -17.99 -20.92 22.22
N PHE A 217 -16.74 -21.35 22.02
CA PHE A 217 -15.66 -20.64 21.32
C PHE A 217 -15.36 -19.19 21.76
N SER A 218 -16.06 -18.66 22.77
CA SER A 218 -15.90 -17.27 23.23
C SER A 218 -14.50 -17.00 23.77
N LYS A 219 -13.84 -18.01 24.37
CA LYS A 219 -12.50 -17.84 24.95
C LYS A 219 -11.44 -17.79 23.86
N GLU A 220 -11.54 -18.67 22.88
CA GLU A 220 -10.69 -18.74 21.70
C GLU A 220 -10.79 -17.43 20.90
N ALA A 221 -12.02 -16.95 20.69
CA ALA A 221 -12.29 -15.68 20.03
C ALA A 221 -11.69 -14.48 20.79
N GLU A 222 -11.79 -14.46 22.12
CA GLU A 222 -11.21 -13.41 22.97
C GLU A 222 -9.68 -13.42 22.92
N ILE A 223 -9.06 -14.61 23.03
CA ILE A 223 -7.59 -14.76 22.93
C ILE A 223 -7.10 -14.22 21.59
N MET A 224 -7.76 -14.59 20.49
CA MET A 224 -7.40 -14.14 19.15
C MET A 224 -7.57 -12.62 18.98
N LYS A 225 -8.63 -12.05 19.56
CA LYS A 225 -8.83 -10.58 19.57
C LYS A 225 -7.69 -9.87 20.27
N ASN A 226 -7.25 -10.39 21.42
CA ASN A 226 -6.13 -9.81 22.17
C ASN A 226 -4.82 -9.90 21.39
N GLN A 227 -4.54 -11.05 20.77
CA GLN A 227 -3.36 -11.24 19.91
C GLN A 227 -3.38 -10.30 18.69
N PHE A 228 -4.52 -10.17 18.01
CA PHE A 228 -4.69 -9.25 16.90
C PHE A 228 -4.43 -7.78 17.29
N ASN A 229 -4.98 -7.34 18.42
CA ASN A 229 -4.75 -5.99 18.94
C ASN A 229 -3.28 -5.77 19.32
N GLU A 230 -2.64 -6.76 19.97
CA GLU A 230 -1.22 -6.67 20.33
C GLU A 230 -0.32 -6.56 19.10
N ARG A 231 -0.52 -7.41 18.10
CA ARG A 231 0.25 -7.38 16.84
C ARG A 231 0.03 -6.08 16.08
N THR A 232 -1.21 -5.61 16.02
CA THR A 232 -1.57 -4.32 15.42
C THR A 232 -0.81 -3.17 16.08
N ASN A 233 -0.88 -3.06 17.41
CA ASN A 233 -0.24 -1.97 18.15
C ASN A 233 1.28 -1.96 17.92
N LYS A 234 1.92 -3.13 18.03
CA LYS A 234 3.37 -3.27 17.80
C LYS A 234 3.77 -2.96 16.36
N THR A 235 2.93 -3.34 15.39
CA THR A 235 3.15 -3.02 13.97
C THR A 235 3.05 -1.51 13.73
N GLN A 236 2.03 -0.85 14.26
CA GLN A 236 1.85 0.61 14.14
C GLN A 236 3.00 1.38 14.78
N GLU A 237 3.44 0.98 15.98
CA GLU A 237 4.59 1.59 16.66
C GLU A 237 5.88 1.45 15.85
N LEU A 238 6.15 0.26 15.30
CA LEU A 238 7.30 0.02 14.46
C LEU A 238 7.22 0.85 13.17
N LEU A 239 6.08 0.82 12.49
CA LEU A 239 5.89 1.55 11.24
C LEU A 239 6.08 3.05 11.45
N LYS A 240 5.56 3.62 12.54
CA LYS A 240 5.77 5.03 12.86
C LYS A 240 7.26 5.38 12.90
N ARG A 241 8.08 4.58 13.59
CA ARG A 241 9.54 4.75 13.64
C ARG A 241 10.21 4.59 12.27
N VAL A 242 9.72 3.67 11.44
CA VAL A 242 10.24 3.43 10.09
C VAL A 242 9.90 4.62 9.19
N MET A 243 8.66 5.10 9.22
CA MET A 243 8.17 6.22 8.42
C MET A 243 8.78 7.56 8.82
N GLU A 244 9.12 7.76 10.09
CA GLU A 244 9.86 8.94 10.57
C GLU A 244 11.27 9.03 9.97
N ARG A 245 11.87 7.88 9.61
CA ARG A 245 13.21 7.80 9.01
C ARG A 245 13.19 7.68 7.49
N ALA A 246 12.08 7.23 6.92
CA ALA A 246 11.94 7.05 5.48
C ALA A 246 11.88 8.40 4.77
N ASP A 247 12.62 8.52 3.68
CA ASP A 247 12.62 9.73 2.87
C ASP A 247 11.25 9.95 2.21
N ARG A 248 10.87 11.22 2.08
CA ARG A 248 9.66 11.69 1.43
C ARG A 248 9.93 12.21 0.01
N SER A 249 11.21 12.36 -0.34
CA SER A 249 11.64 12.84 -1.64
C SER A 249 11.29 11.86 -2.75
N VAL A 250 11.03 12.42 -3.92
CA VAL A 250 10.85 11.72 -5.20
C VAL A 250 11.62 12.52 -6.23
N TRP A 251 12.39 11.86 -7.08
CA TRP A 251 13.10 12.50 -8.18
C TRP A 251 12.73 11.86 -9.51
N ARG A 252 12.87 12.64 -10.59
CA ARG A 252 12.75 12.13 -11.94
C ARG A 252 14.00 11.33 -12.25
N CYS A 253 13.81 10.09 -12.66
CA CYS A 253 14.93 9.24 -13.07
C CYS A 253 15.22 9.41 -14.54
N ASP A 254 16.49 9.22 -14.90
CA ASP A 254 16.95 9.30 -16.26
C ASP A 254 16.28 8.22 -17.13
N PRO A 255 15.97 8.54 -18.41
CA PRO A 255 15.44 7.57 -19.34
C PRO A 255 16.48 6.48 -19.64
N ASN A 256 16.03 5.27 -19.98
CA ASN A 256 16.93 4.18 -20.36
C ASN A 256 17.81 4.55 -21.57
N HIS A 257 17.28 5.36 -22.48
CA HIS A 257 17.97 5.81 -23.69
C HIS A 257 17.87 7.32 -23.76
N HIS A 258 19.04 7.96 -23.85
CA HIS A 258 19.13 9.39 -24.01
C HIS A 258 19.06 9.76 -25.49
N VAL A 259 18.14 10.64 -25.83
CA VAL A 259 17.93 11.25 -27.16
C VAL A 259 18.27 12.73 -27.07
N ALA A 260 19.17 13.19 -27.95
CA ALA A 260 19.59 14.58 -28.04
C ALA A 260 18.41 15.47 -28.46
N GLY A 261 18.23 16.61 -27.80
CA GLY A 261 17.11 17.54 -28.03
C GLY A 261 15.80 17.17 -27.33
N GLU A 262 15.67 15.97 -26.77
CA GLU A 262 14.51 15.56 -25.97
C GLU A 262 14.86 15.35 -24.49
N THR A 263 15.91 14.58 -24.24
CA THR A 263 16.28 14.12 -22.88
C THR A 263 17.60 14.71 -22.40
N TYR A 264 18.44 15.18 -23.32
CA TYR A 264 19.67 15.87 -23.02
C TYR A 264 20.02 16.83 -24.17
N GLU A 265 20.81 17.85 -23.85
CA GLU A 265 21.38 18.79 -24.81
C GLU A 265 22.91 18.81 -24.62
N GLU A 266 23.64 18.82 -25.73
CA GLU A 266 25.11 18.83 -25.70
C GLU A 266 25.63 20.26 -25.80
N ILE A 267 26.32 20.72 -24.75
CA ILE A 267 27.03 22.00 -24.83
C ILE A 267 28.39 21.76 -25.48
N THR A 268 28.45 21.85 -26.81
CA THR A 268 29.66 21.55 -27.59
C THR A 268 30.74 22.65 -27.51
N ARG A 269 30.42 23.83 -26.99
CA ARG A 269 31.26 25.04 -27.04
C ARG A 269 31.21 25.87 -25.74
N LEU A 270 31.14 25.21 -24.58
CA LEU A 270 31.06 25.90 -23.28
C LEU A 270 32.33 26.70 -22.98
N LEU A 271 33.49 26.11 -23.28
CA LEU A 271 34.80 26.75 -23.14
C LEU A 271 35.44 26.81 -24.52
N GLN A 272 35.60 28.01 -25.04
CA GLN A 272 36.24 28.25 -26.33
C GLN A 272 37.50 29.06 -26.10
N GLY A 273 38.64 28.47 -26.44
CA GLY A 273 39.90 29.21 -26.56
C GLY A 273 40.02 29.74 -27.99
N TYR A 274 40.29 31.03 -28.11
CA TYR A 274 40.42 31.67 -29.41
C TYR A 274 41.79 32.34 -29.51
N ILE A 275 42.52 32.11 -30.60
CA ILE A 275 43.81 32.75 -30.88
C ILE A 275 43.59 33.70 -32.04
N GLU A 276 43.71 35.00 -31.79
CA GLU A 276 43.60 36.04 -32.82
C GLU A 276 44.90 36.80 -32.95
N ASN A 277 45.14 37.28 -34.16
CA ASN A 277 46.22 38.20 -34.41
C ASN A 277 45.79 39.60 -33.97
N GLU A 278 46.67 40.36 -33.34
CA GLU A 278 46.36 41.70 -32.82
C GLU A 278 45.80 42.64 -33.90
N VAL A 279 46.32 42.52 -35.12
CA VAL A 279 45.86 43.26 -36.31
C VAL A 279 44.37 43.03 -36.61
N ASP A 280 43.82 41.88 -36.22
CA ASP A 280 42.43 41.50 -36.45
C ASP A 280 41.53 41.84 -35.24
N LEU A 281 42.10 42.39 -34.15
CA LEU A 281 41.39 42.79 -32.93
C LEU A 281 41.02 44.27 -32.88
N ASN A 282 41.24 45.04 -33.94
CA ASN A 282 40.80 46.44 -34.06
C ASN A 282 40.28 46.76 -35.47
N ALA A 283 39.42 47.77 -35.57
CA ALA A 283 38.84 48.19 -36.84
C ALA A 283 39.88 48.79 -37.81
N ASP A 284 40.96 49.37 -37.27
CA ASP A 284 42.01 50.03 -38.05
C ASP A 284 42.98 49.06 -38.71
N GLY A 285 42.98 47.78 -38.32
CA GLY A 285 43.89 46.77 -38.87
C GLY A 285 45.35 47.03 -38.50
N THR A 286 45.63 47.40 -37.26
CA THR A 286 46.99 47.77 -36.79
C THR A 286 47.41 46.99 -35.55
N CYS A 287 48.73 46.92 -35.31
CA CYS A 287 49.34 46.22 -34.16
C CYS A 287 50.28 47.20 -33.42
N MET A 288 49.68 48.28 -32.91
CA MET A 288 50.39 49.39 -32.27
C MET A 288 50.03 49.54 -30.79
N GLU A 289 49.02 48.80 -30.32
CA GLU A 289 48.53 48.91 -28.96
C GLU A 289 49.16 47.82 -28.08
N ASN A 290 48.88 47.85 -26.78
CA ASN A 290 49.32 46.81 -25.86
C ASN A 290 48.15 45.91 -25.44
N CYS A 291 48.43 44.78 -24.77
CA CYS A 291 47.40 43.84 -24.31
C CYS A 291 46.29 44.49 -23.45
N ALA A 292 46.56 45.61 -22.77
CA ALA A 292 45.55 46.28 -21.96
C ALA A 292 44.47 46.97 -22.80
N ALA A 293 44.75 47.30 -24.06
CA ALA A 293 43.77 47.85 -25.00
C ALA A 293 42.74 46.81 -25.47
N TYR A 294 43.00 45.51 -25.26
CA TYR A 294 42.22 44.40 -25.83
C TYR A 294 41.46 43.57 -24.79
N GLN A 295 41.20 44.10 -23.59
CA GLN A 295 40.43 43.40 -22.53
C GLN A 295 38.98 43.05 -22.92
N TYR A 296 38.45 43.72 -23.94
CA TYR A 296 37.09 43.50 -24.41
C TYR A 296 36.97 43.92 -25.86
N THR A 297 37.28 43.00 -26.77
CA THR A 297 37.33 43.28 -28.21
C THR A 297 36.58 42.23 -29.02
N GLU A 298 36.39 42.48 -30.31
CA GLU A 298 35.75 41.59 -31.28
C GLU A 298 36.69 41.32 -32.45
N SER A 299 36.49 40.21 -33.15
CA SER A 299 37.26 39.90 -34.36
C SER A 299 36.76 40.75 -35.53
N HIS A 300 37.62 41.64 -36.05
CA HIS A 300 37.27 42.59 -37.12
C HIS A 300 37.65 42.10 -38.52
N GLY A 301 38.46 41.04 -38.65
CA GLY A 301 39.00 40.65 -39.94
C GLY A 301 39.81 39.37 -39.94
N CYS A 302 40.48 39.12 -41.07
CA CYS A 302 41.56 38.15 -41.16
C CYS A 302 42.60 38.74 -42.12
N PHE A 303 43.64 39.32 -41.53
CA PHE A 303 44.64 40.08 -42.27
C PHE A 303 45.37 39.19 -43.29
N LYS A 304 45.32 39.60 -44.57
CA LYS A 304 45.86 38.87 -45.73
C LYS A 304 45.11 37.55 -46.07
N GLY A 305 43.85 37.46 -45.66
CA GLY A 305 42.74 37.00 -46.50
C GLY A 305 42.49 35.50 -46.66
N GLU A 306 43.46 34.66 -47.00
CA GLU A 306 43.11 33.28 -47.47
C GLU A 306 44.10 32.18 -47.06
N LYS A 307 45.35 32.51 -46.74
CA LYS A 307 46.40 31.52 -46.43
C LYS A 307 46.79 31.46 -44.95
N LYS A 308 46.07 32.16 -44.07
CA LYS A 308 46.39 32.28 -42.63
C LYS A 308 45.47 31.42 -41.78
N PHE A 309 45.87 31.20 -40.53
CA PHE A 309 45.11 30.34 -39.61
C PHE A 309 43.69 30.90 -39.34
N CYS A 310 43.55 32.23 -39.24
CA CYS A 310 42.26 32.92 -39.03
C CYS A 310 41.20 32.63 -40.11
N SER A 311 41.58 32.29 -41.35
CA SER A 311 40.61 31.97 -42.41
C SER A 311 40.12 30.51 -42.35
N ARG A 312 40.80 29.65 -41.58
CA ARG A 312 40.45 28.23 -41.39
C ARG A 312 39.70 27.99 -40.08
N GLN A 313 39.80 28.92 -39.14
CA GLN A 313 39.11 28.87 -37.86
C GLN A 313 37.70 29.46 -38.00
N GLU A 314 36.71 28.83 -37.37
CA GLU A 314 35.37 29.40 -37.31
C GLU A 314 35.37 30.68 -36.48
N LYS A 315 34.83 31.77 -37.02
CA LYS A 315 34.85 33.09 -36.36
C LYS A 315 34.10 33.09 -35.03
N CYS A 316 34.68 33.72 -34.03
CA CYS A 316 33.97 34.09 -32.81
C CYS A 316 33.10 35.32 -33.10
N ASN A 317 31.78 35.17 -33.04
CA ASN A 317 30.83 36.29 -33.17
C ASN A 317 30.56 36.99 -31.83
N GLY A 318 31.11 36.46 -30.74
CA GLY A 318 31.05 37.05 -29.41
C GLY A 318 32.28 37.91 -29.13
N LYS A 319 32.27 38.55 -27.96
CA LYS A 319 33.41 39.31 -27.47
C LYS A 319 34.51 38.38 -26.96
N LEU A 320 35.74 38.73 -27.29
CA LEU A 320 36.97 38.13 -26.81
C LEU A 320 37.36 38.81 -25.51
N LEU A 321 37.62 38.00 -24.49
CA LEU A 321 37.95 38.41 -23.12
C LEU A 321 39.44 38.26 -22.83
#